data_AF-A0A8T6J5H4-F1
#
_entry.id   AF-A0A8T6J5H4-F1
#
_cell.length_a   1.000
_cell.length_b   1.000
_cell.length_c   1.000
_cell.angle_alpha   90.00
_cell.angle_beta   90.00
_cell.angle_gamma   90.00
#
_symmetry.space_group_name_H-M   'P 1'
#
loop_
_entity.id
_entity.type
_entity.pdbx_description
1 polymer ?
#
loop_
_entity_poly.entity_id
_entity_poly.type
_entity_poly.pdbx_seq_one_letter_code
_entity_poly.pdbx_strand_id
1 'polypeptide(L)'
;MENQVQVFIFIEQNVYSEYQTYLLSKDNADIKYQFVDNPNVYKFIDSVHNLPANNPITPFQTASDITDFLRNQWAGLFQRFLQEQKRRQEIRDLDQIKSVSGTLRELVKFVTVERKDDDNALQQVLLANHPVFHRFQELTGTPYRVFFTTEEELNRWLVAQNWLPVAERAYEEGSIREWFSNEYEQYIRLTEMIFDEESRLQLYTEDE
;
A
#
# COMPACT_ATOMS: atom_id res chain seq x y z
N MET A 1 16.99 -12.05 -13.07
CA MET A 1 16.08 -13.01 -12.38
C MET A 1 15.30 -12.20 -11.37
N GLU A 2 14.24 -11.54 -11.81
CA GLU A 2 13.76 -10.28 -11.18
C GLU A 2 12.34 -10.35 -10.65
N ASN A 3 11.82 -11.55 -10.32
CA ASN A 3 10.63 -11.71 -9.48
C ASN A 3 10.67 -13.10 -8.84
N GLN A 4 10.77 -13.20 -7.51
CA GLN A 4 10.69 -14.45 -6.74
C GLN A 4 9.24 -14.99 -6.71
N VAL A 5 8.64 -15.23 -7.88
CA VAL A 5 7.30 -15.81 -7.99
C VAL A 5 7.36 -17.27 -7.55
N GLN A 6 6.39 -17.67 -6.73
CA GLN A 6 6.24 -19.06 -6.30
C GLN A 6 5.62 -19.88 -7.43
N VAL A 7 6.26 -21.00 -7.79
CA VAL A 7 5.78 -21.90 -8.86
C VAL A 7 5.33 -23.21 -8.21
N PHE A 8 4.05 -23.56 -8.39
CA PHE A 8 3.51 -24.82 -7.89
C PHE A 8 3.63 -25.89 -8.98
N ILE A 9 4.35 -26.98 -8.67
CA ILE A 9 4.58 -28.08 -9.60
C ILE A 9 3.78 -29.29 -9.12
N PHE A 10 3.00 -29.85 -10.04
CA PHE A 10 2.17 -31.03 -9.78
C PHE A 10 2.66 -32.20 -10.63
N ILE A 11 2.88 -33.35 -9.99
CA ILE A 11 3.31 -34.59 -10.66
C ILE A 11 2.30 -35.67 -10.33
N GLU A 12 1.90 -36.48 -11.31
CA GLU A 12 0.97 -37.58 -11.05
C GLU A 12 1.62 -38.58 -10.07
N GLN A 13 0.83 -39.09 -9.12
CA GLN A 13 1.33 -39.87 -7.98
C GLN A 13 2.09 -41.14 -8.41
N ASN A 14 1.64 -41.86 -9.43
CA ASN A 14 2.31 -43.07 -9.90
C ASN A 14 3.62 -42.73 -10.61
N VAL A 15 3.63 -41.68 -11.44
CA VAL A 15 4.85 -41.14 -12.06
C VAL A 15 5.86 -40.71 -10.99
N TYR A 16 5.41 -40.00 -9.95
CA TYR A 16 6.28 -39.54 -8.87
C TYR A 16 6.81 -40.70 -8.01
N SER A 17 6.02 -41.76 -7.84
CA SER A 17 6.44 -42.97 -7.12
C SER A 17 7.49 -43.75 -7.92
N GLU A 18 7.28 -43.93 -9.23
CA GLU A 18 8.23 -44.60 -10.12
C GLU A 18 9.52 -43.79 -10.34
N TYR A 19 9.44 -42.46 -10.24
CA TYR A 19 10.63 -41.61 -10.21
C TYR A 19 11.60 -41.97 -9.08
N GLN A 20 11.12 -42.40 -7.91
CA GLN A 20 12.00 -42.87 -6.82
C GLN A 20 12.75 -44.15 -7.23
N THR A 21 12.09 -45.04 -7.98
CA THR A 21 12.71 -46.23 -8.55
C THR A 21 13.74 -45.86 -9.63
N TYR A 22 13.45 -44.85 -10.46
CA TYR A 22 14.41 -44.29 -11.41
C TYR A 22 15.68 -43.76 -10.72
N LEU A 23 15.55 -43.05 -9.59
CA LEU A 23 16.69 -42.52 -8.85
C LEU A 23 17.67 -43.61 -8.39
N LEU A 24 17.16 -44.78 -8.00
CA LEU A 24 17.97 -45.93 -7.53
C LEU A 24 18.65 -46.68 -8.68
N SER A 25 18.24 -46.42 -9.92
CA SER A 25 18.63 -47.22 -11.07
C SER A 25 19.13 -46.39 -12.25
N LYS A 26 19.58 -45.15 -11.99
CA LYS A 26 20.05 -44.17 -12.99
C LYS A 26 21.07 -44.74 -14.00
N ASP A 27 21.85 -45.74 -13.60
CA ASP A 27 22.92 -46.34 -14.43
C ASP A 27 22.48 -47.60 -15.21
N ASN A 28 21.23 -48.04 -15.07
CA ASN A 28 20.76 -49.30 -15.63
C ASN A 28 19.78 -49.07 -16.80
N ALA A 29 20.32 -49.11 -18.03
CA ALA A 29 19.57 -48.79 -19.24
C ALA A 29 18.49 -49.83 -19.62
N ASP A 30 18.49 -51.02 -19.00
CA ASP A 30 17.56 -52.11 -19.31
C ASP A 30 16.23 -52.05 -18.54
N ILE A 31 16.03 -51.04 -17.68
CA ILE A 31 14.79 -50.91 -16.91
C ILE A 31 13.72 -50.22 -17.75
N LYS A 32 12.56 -50.88 -17.83
CA LYS A 32 11.35 -50.32 -18.42
C LYS A 32 10.46 -49.74 -17.33
N TYR A 33 10.08 -48.50 -17.51
CA TYR A 33 9.16 -47.78 -16.64
C TYR A 33 7.74 -47.91 -17.18
N GLN A 34 6.76 -48.07 -16.29
CA GLN A 34 5.37 -48.36 -16.64
C GLN A 34 4.52 -47.09 -16.79
N PHE A 35 4.84 -46.04 -16.05
CA PHE A 35 4.00 -44.85 -15.92
C PHE A 35 4.43 -43.68 -16.82
N VAL A 36 5.53 -43.81 -17.56
CA VAL A 36 5.93 -42.84 -18.59
C VAL A 36 6.38 -43.52 -19.87
N ASP A 37 5.99 -42.96 -21.01
CA ASP A 37 6.43 -43.44 -22.33
C ASP A 37 7.90 -43.13 -22.61
N ASN A 38 8.42 -42.06 -21.99
CA ASN A 38 9.78 -41.59 -22.19
C ASN A 38 10.52 -41.40 -20.86
N PRO A 39 11.61 -42.15 -20.58
CA PRO A 39 12.41 -41.99 -19.37
C PRO A 39 13.00 -40.58 -19.17
N ASN A 40 13.07 -39.76 -20.23
CA ASN A 40 13.48 -38.36 -20.11
C ASN A 40 12.54 -37.52 -19.23
N VAL A 41 11.29 -37.95 -19.00
CA VAL A 41 10.40 -37.32 -18.02
C VAL A 41 11.02 -37.36 -16.63
N TYR A 42 11.65 -38.45 -16.23
CA TYR A 42 12.33 -38.54 -14.93
C TYR A 42 13.57 -37.66 -14.84
N LYS A 43 14.33 -37.53 -15.93
CA LYS A 43 15.44 -36.56 -16.00
C LYS A 43 14.94 -35.13 -15.82
N PHE A 44 13.77 -34.81 -16.39
CA PHE A 44 13.14 -33.51 -16.20
C PHE A 44 12.70 -33.32 -14.74
N ILE A 45 12.05 -34.31 -14.13
CA ILE A 45 11.70 -34.26 -12.70
C ILE A 45 12.95 -34.04 -11.82
N ASP A 46 14.05 -34.75 -12.10
CA ASP A 46 15.36 -34.56 -11.44
C ASP A 46 15.89 -33.12 -11.63
N SER A 47 15.76 -32.54 -12.82
CA SER A 47 16.14 -31.15 -13.06
C SER A 47 15.28 -30.15 -12.28
N VAL A 48 13.98 -30.42 -12.14
CA VAL A 48 13.03 -29.56 -11.42
C VAL A 48 13.32 -29.59 -9.91
N HIS A 49 13.70 -30.74 -9.35
CA HIS A 49 14.15 -30.85 -7.96
C HIS A 49 15.42 -30.04 -7.65
N ASN A 50 16.27 -29.81 -8.66
CA ASN A 50 17.52 -29.07 -8.52
C ASN A 50 17.38 -27.54 -8.71
N LEU A 51 16.15 -27.02 -8.90
CA LEU A 51 15.93 -25.59 -9.08
C LEU A 51 16.11 -24.79 -7.77
N PRO A 52 16.62 -23.53 -7.82
CA PRO A 52 17.28 -22.93 -6.65
C PRO A 52 16.40 -22.42 -5.51
N ALA A 53 15.07 -22.30 -5.66
CA ALA A 53 14.12 -21.99 -4.57
C ALA A 53 12.68 -21.92 -5.12
N ASN A 54 11.70 -21.95 -4.21
CA ASN A 54 10.30 -21.55 -4.44
C ASN A 54 9.46 -22.46 -5.37
N ASN A 55 9.83 -23.74 -5.43
CA ASN A 55 9.23 -24.74 -6.30
C ASN A 55 8.70 -25.94 -5.49
N PRO A 56 7.61 -25.79 -4.70
CA PRO A 56 6.98 -26.94 -4.06
C PRO A 56 6.48 -27.92 -5.13
N ILE A 57 7.00 -29.15 -5.07
CA ILE A 57 6.53 -30.28 -5.87
C ILE A 57 5.52 -31.05 -5.03
N THR A 58 4.31 -31.21 -5.57
CA THR A 58 3.21 -31.89 -4.88
C THR A 58 2.65 -32.99 -5.77
N PRO A 59 2.63 -34.26 -5.32
CA PRO A 59 2.01 -35.30 -6.09
C PRO A 59 0.47 -35.19 -6.05
N PHE A 60 -0.20 -35.59 -7.12
CA PHE A 60 -1.67 -35.62 -7.19
C PHE A 60 -2.18 -36.93 -7.77
N GLN A 61 -3.37 -37.35 -7.37
CA GLN A 61 -4.09 -38.50 -7.94
C GLN A 61 -5.26 -38.04 -8.81
N THR A 62 -5.93 -36.96 -8.38
CA THR A 62 -7.10 -36.40 -9.05
C THR A 62 -6.94 -34.90 -9.28
N ALA A 63 -7.75 -34.36 -10.20
CA ALA A 63 -7.84 -32.92 -10.39
C ALA A 63 -8.34 -32.19 -9.12
N SER A 64 -9.14 -32.87 -8.27
CA SER A 64 -9.60 -32.29 -7.00
C SER A 64 -8.41 -31.95 -6.11
N ASP A 65 -7.46 -32.87 -5.98
CA ASP A 65 -6.27 -32.70 -5.13
C ASP A 65 -5.50 -31.42 -5.49
N ILE A 66 -5.35 -31.16 -6.80
CA ILE A 66 -4.70 -29.94 -7.30
C ILE A 66 -5.49 -28.70 -6.86
N THR A 67 -6.81 -28.71 -7.06
CA THR A 67 -7.66 -27.55 -6.71
C THR A 67 -7.72 -27.30 -5.22
N ASP A 68 -7.79 -28.35 -4.40
CA ASP A 68 -7.83 -28.25 -2.94
C ASP A 68 -6.49 -27.76 -2.39
N PHE A 69 -5.38 -28.24 -2.95
CA PHE A 69 -4.06 -27.74 -2.63
C PHE A 69 -3.92 -26.25 -2.95
N LEU A 70 -4.26 -25.83 -4.17
CA LEU A 70 -4.17 -24.43 -4.59
C LEU A 70 -5.06 -23.53 -3.73
N ARG A 71 -6.28 -23.97 -3.40
CA ARG A 71 -7.19 -23.23 -2.51
C ARG A 71 -6.55 -22.98 -1.15
N ASN A 72 -5.94 -23.99 -0.54
CA ASN A 72 -5.26 -23.85 0.74
C ASN A 72 -4.04 -22.92 0.65
N GLN A 73 -3.23 -23.03 -0.41
CA GLN A 73 -2.09 -22.13 -0.61
C GLN A 73 -2.53 -20.67 -0.78
N TRP A 74 -3.59 -20.43 -1.55
CA TRP A 74 -4.15 -19.10 -1.78
C TRP A 74 -4.76 -18.51 -0.51
N ALA A 75 -5.48 -19.32 0.28
CA ALA A 75 -5.99 -18.89 1.58
C ALA A 75 -4.84 -18.44 2.50
N GLY A 76 -3.73 -19.18 2.54
CA GLY A 76 -2.56 -18.81 3.33
C GLY A 76 -1.82 -17.56 2.81
N LEU A 77 -1.74 -17.37 1.49
CA LEU A 77 -1.20 -16.14 0.89
C LEU A 77 -2.09 -14.93 1.20
N PHE A 78 -3.41 -15.09 1.07
CA PHE A 78 -4.39 -14.05 1.36
C PHE A 78 -4.39 -13.66 2.83
N GLN A 79 -4.32 -14.64 3.74
CA GLN A 79 -4.20 -14.37 5.18
C GLN A 79 -2.94 -13.56 5.50
N ARG A 80 -1.78 -13.95 4.93
CA ARG A 80 -0.52 -13.19 5.10
C ARG A 80 -0.64 -11.78 4.56
N PHE A 81 -1.24 -11.62 3.39
CA PHE A 81 -1.50 -10.31 2.79
C PHE A 81 -2.35 -9.41 3.71
N LEU A 82 -3.45 -9.93 4.26
CA LEU A 82 -4.30 -9.19 5.20
C LEU A 82 -3.54 -8.79 6.48
N GLN A 83 -2.69 -9.68 7.01
CA GLN A 83 -1.86 -9.37 8.18
C GLN A 83 -0.84 -8.26 7.89
N GLU A 84 -0.19 -8.31 6.73
CA GLU A 84 0.74 -7.27 6.30
C GLU A 84 0.04 -5.92 6.09
N GLN A 85 -1.15 -5.92 5.50
CA GLN A 85 -1.95 -4.71 5.33
C GLN A 85 -2.33 -4.10 6.69
N LYS A 86 -2.79 -4.92 7.64
CA LYS A 86 -3.10 -4.47 9.01
C LYS A 86 -1.87 -3.89 9.70
N ARG A 87 -0.74 -4.57 9.62
CA ARG A 87 0.53 -4.09 10.18
C ARG A 87 0.97 -2.76 9.57
N ARG A 88 0.79 -2.57 8.26
CA ARG A 88 1.08 -1.29 7.60
C ARG A 88 0.16 -0.17 8.11
N GLN A 89 -1.12 -0.44 8.34
CA GLN A 89 -2.02 0.52 8.95
C GLN A 89 -1.59 0.87 10.37
N GLU A 90 -1.28 -0.12 11.21
CA GLU A 90 -0.80 0.11 12.58
C GLU A 90 0.48 0.96 12.62
N ILE A 91 1.40 0.76 11.67
CA ILE A 91 2.60 1.60 11.54
C ILE A 91 2.23 3.05 11.19
N ARG A 92 1.28 3.27 10.26
CA ARG A 92 0.80 4.62 9.93
C ARG A 92 0.18 5.32 11.15
N ASP A 93 -0.64 4.60 11.90
CA ASP A 93 -1.29 5.14 13.11
C ASP A 93 -0.24 5.53 14.16
N LEU A 94 0.81 4.70 14.33
CA LEU A 94 1.93 5.01 15.23
C LEU A 94 2.73 6.24 14.77
N ASP A 95 2.97 6.40 13.46
CA ASP A 95 3.64 7.58 12.92
C ASP A 95 2.80 8.85 13.13
N GLN A 96 1.48 8.77 12.98
CA GLN A 96 0.55 9.85 13.30
C GLN A 96 0.61 10.20 14.80
N ILE A 97 0.55 9.21 15.70
CA ILE A 97 0.67 9.42 17.16
C ILE A 97 2.01 10.08 17.51
N LYS A 98 3.10 9.66 16.86
CA LYS A 98 4.44 10.24 17.06
C LYS A 98 4.48 11.69 16.59
N SER A 99 3.82 12.01 15.47
CA SER A 99 3.65 13.38 14.97
C SER A 99 2.89 14.23 15.98
N VAL A 100 1.71 13.78 16.42
CA VAL A 100 0.88 14.45 17.43
C VAL A 100 1.66 14.66 18.74
N SER A 101 2.40 13.65 19.19
CA SER A 101 3.26 13.75 20.38
C SER A 101 4.46 14.68 20.18
N GLY A 102 4.94 14.84 18.94
CA GLY A 102 5.91 15.86 18.55
C GLY A 102 5.32 17.26 18.71
N THR A 103 4.15 17.49 18.11
CA THR A 103 3.40 18.75 18.22
C THR A 103 3.11 19.09 19.69
N LEU A 104 2.60 18.14 20.47
CA LEU A 104 2.35 18.33 21.91
C LEU A 104 3.61 18.71 22.68
N ARG A 105 4.76 18.09 22.38
CA ARG A 105 6.03 18.46 23.02
C ARG A 105 6.49 19.86 22.64
N GLU A 106 6.32 20.27 21.40
CA GLU A 106 6.61 21.65 20.96
C GLU A 106 5.70 22.65 21.68
N LEU A 107 4.39 22.36 21.75
CA LEU A 107 3.41 23.17 22.50
C LEU A 107 3.77 23.28 23.99
N VAL A 108 4.09 22.17 24.66
CA VAL A 108 4.47 22.17 26.09
C VAL A 108 5.77 22.93 26.33
N LYS A 109 6.79 22.73 25.48
CA LYS A 109 8.06 23.47 25.56
C LYS A 109 7.80 24.96 25.46
N PHE A 110 6.92 25.38 24.56
CA PHE A 110 6.56 26.77 24.37
C PHE A 110 5.81 27.36 25.58
N VAL A 111 4.75 26.69 26.08
CA VAL A 111 3.98 27.11 27.27
C VAL A 111 4.87 27.23 28.52
N THR A 112 5.92 26.41 28.61
CA THR A 112 6.86 26.44 29.73
C THR A 112 7.93 27.53 29.57
N VAL A 113 8.29 27.89 28.33
CA VAL A 113 9.34 28.87 28.02
C VAL A 113 8.80 30.31 27.91
N GLU A 114 7.56 30.51 27.46
CA GLU A 114 6.98 31.84 27.24
C GLU A 114 5.74 32.10 28.10
N ARG A 115 5.94 32.18 29.42
CA ARG A 115 5.02 32.92 30.28
C ARG A 115 5.39 34.40 30.24
N LYS A 116 5.07 35.08 29.13
CA LYS A 116 4.83 36.54 29.01
C LYS A 116 4.70 36.93 27.53
N ASP A 117 3.47 37.27 27.13
CA ASP A 117 3.12 38.27 26.11
C ASP A 117 2.91 37.96 24.61
N ASP A 118 2.79 36.74 24.09
CA ASP A 118 2.46 36.59 22.66
C ASP A 118 1.49 35.45 22.29
N ASP A 119 0.18 35.72 22.42
CA ASP A 119 -0.89 34.91 21.79
C ASP A 119 -0.68 34.75 20.27
N ASN A 120 -0.02 35.73 19.63
CA ASN A 120 0.24 35.77 18.19
C ASN A 120 1.28 34.71 17.75
N ALA A 121 2.27 34.40 18.59
CA ALA A 121 3.27 33.38 18.30
C ALA A 121 2.66 31.96 18.38
N LEU A 122 1.74 31.73 19.33
CA LEU A 122 0.99 30.48 19.42
C LEU A 122 0.13 30.24 18.17
N GLN A 123 -0.54 31.28 17.66
CA GLN A 123 -1.33 31.20 16.44
C GLN A 123 -0.46 30.87 15.21
N GLN A 124 0.74 31.45 15.09
CA GLN A 124 1.66 31.16 13.99
C GLN A 124 2.14 29.70 13.98
N VAL A 125 2.37 29.10 15.16
CA VAL A 125 2.77 27.69 15.28
C VAL A 125 1.61 26.75 14.97
N LEU A 126 0.40 27.06 15.46
CA LEU A 126 -0.81 26.29 15.15
C LEU A 126 -1.11 26.29 13.65
N LEU A 127 -0.96 27.44 12.98
CA LEU A 127 -1.08 27.55 11.53
C LEU A 127 0.01 26.75 10.80
N ALA A 128 1.25 26.73 11.30
CA ALA A 128 2.35 25.96 10.68
C ALA A 128 2.15 24.43 10.70
N ASN A 129 1.37 23.94 11.67
CA ASN A 129 1.10 22.51 11.86
C ASN A 129 -0.36 22.13 11.56
N HIS A 130 -1.07 22.96 10.80
CA HIS A 130 -2.49 22.76 10.50
C HIS A 130 -2.72 21.41 9.78
N PRO A 131 -3.67 20.55 10.24
CA PRO A 131 -3.87 19.20 9.71
C PRO A 131 -4.25 19.17 8.22
N VAL A 132 -4.89 20.24 7.73
CA VAL A 132 -5.21 20.43 6.30
C VAL A 132 -4.01 20.26 5.37
N PHE A 133 -2.79 20.63 5.79
CA PHE A 133 -1.61 20.51 4.95
C PHE A 133 -1.29 19.05 4.64
N HIS A 134 -1.37 18.19 5.66
CA HIS A 134 -1.18 16.76 5.48
C HIS A 134 -2.27 16.16 4.57
N ARG A 135 -3.53 16.59 4.77
CA ARG A 135 -4.66 16.10 3.96
C ARG A 135 -4.51 16.46 2.48
N PHE A 136 -4.10 17.68 2.17
CA PHE A 136 -3.79 18.07 0.78
C PHE A 136 -2.56 17.33 0.24
N GLN A 137 -1.55 17.09 1.06
CA GLN A 137 -0.35 16.33 0.66
C GLN A 137 -0.70 14.90 0.27
N GLU A 138 -1.60 14.23 1.01
CA GLU A 138 -2.10 12.90 0.69
C GLU A 138 -2.96 12.87 -0.58
N LEU A 139 -3.91 13.81 -0.70
CA LEU A 139 -4.83 13.88 -1.85
C LEU A 139 -4.11 14.16 -3.18
N THR A 140 -3.07 14.98 -3.14
CA THR A 140 -2.30 15.36 -4.33
C THR A 140 -1.09 14.47 -4.57
N GLY A 141 -0.78 13.55 -3.65
CA GLY A 141 0.39 12.68 -3.74
C GLY A 141 1.74 13.44 -3.69
N THR A 142 1.77 14.67 -3.18
CA THR A 142 2.99 15.47 -3.18
C THR A 142 4.03 14.94 -2.17
N PRO A 143 5.29 14.74 -2.57
CA PRO A 143 6.32 14.14 -1.72
C PRO A 143 6.96 15.15 -0.74
N TYR A 144 6.60 16.43 -0.82
CA TYR A 144 7.16 17.51 -0.02
C TYR A 144 6.09 18.15 0.87
N ARG A 145 6.54 18.83 1.93
CA ARG A 145 5.66 19.53 2.88
C ARG A 145 4.85 20.61 2.16
N VAL A 146 3.55 20.59 2.35
CA VAL A 146 2.62 21.62 1.87
C VAL A 146 2.45 22.69 2.95
N PHE A 147 2.37 23.95 2.55
CA PHE A 147 2.11 25.08 3.43
C PHE A 147 1.43 26.20 2.63
N PHE A 148 0.36 26.76 3.19
CA PHE A 148 -0.33 27.94 2.66
C PHE A 148 -1.00 28.67 3.82
N THR A 149 -1.11 29.99 3.69
CA THR A 149 -1.73 30.88 4.68
C THR A 149 -3.00 31.54 4.15
N THR A 150 -3.18 31.56 2.83
CA THR A 150 -4.32 32.16 2.15
C THR A 150 -4.94 31.21 1.15
N GLU A 151 -6.21 31.43 0.83
CA GLU A 151 -6.93 30.69 -0.21
C GLU A 151 -6.25 30.85 -1.58
N GLU A 152 -5.66 32.02 -1.85
CA GLU A 152 -4.92 32.27 -3.10
C GLU A 152 -3.63 31.44 -3.20
N GLU A 153 -2.90 31.28 -2.10
CA GLU A 153 -1.72 30.39 -2.05
C GLU A 153 -2.09 28.94 -2.30
N LEU A 154 -3.16 28.44 -1.67
CA LEU A 154 -3.69 27.11 -1.93
C LEU A 154 -4.04 26.92 -3.41
N ASN A 155 -4.80 27.87 -3.98
CA ASN A 155 -5.20 27.82 -5.38
C ASN A 155 -4.01 27.81 -6.34
N ARG A 156 -3.02 28.68 -6.12
CA ARG A 156 -1.81 28.73 -6.95
C ARG A 156 -1.02 27.44 -6.87
N TRP A 157 -0.90 26.87 -5.68
CA TRP A 157 -0.22 25.59 -5.49
C TRP A 157 -0.96 24.43 -6.18
N LEU A 158 -2.28 24.34 -6.04
CA LEU A 158 -3.10 23.32 -6.71
C LEU A 158 -3.01 23.41 -8.24
N VAL A 159 -3.10 24.62 -8.80
CA VAL A 159 -2.96 24.84 -10.25
C VAL A 159 -1.57 24.41 -10.73
N ALA A 160 -0.51 24.65 -9.96
CA ALA A 160 0.83 24.18 -10.28
C ALA A 160 0.97 22.64 -10.26
N GLN A 161 0.06 21.94 -9.57
CA GLN A 161 -0.07 20.49 -9.56
C GLN A 161 -1.14 19.96 -10.55
N ASN A 162 -1.53 20.76 -11.56
CA ASN A 162 -2.57 20.44 -12.56
C ASN A 162 -4.00 20.30 -12.01
N TRP A 163 -4.28 20.81 -10.80
CA TRP A 163 -5.63 20.87 -10.25
C TRP A 163 -6.26 22.24 -10.56
N LEU A 164 -7.25 22.25 -11.46
CA LEU A 164 -7.88 23.48 -11.93
C LEU A 164 -9.16 23.78 -11.13
N PRO A 165 -9.40 25.05 -10.76
CA PRO A 165 -10.62 25.42 -10.03
C PRO A 165 -11.86 25.19 -10.91
N VAL A 166 -12.88 24.58 -10.31
CA VAL A 166 -14.20 24.40 -10.94
C VAL A 166 -15.04 25.66 -10.70
N ALA A 167 -15.89 26.00 -11.67
CA ALA A 167 -16.81 27.12 -11.52
C ALA A 167 -17.91 26.79 -10.51
N GLU A 168 -18.28 27.72 -9.64
CA GLU A 168 -19.26 27.54 -8.56
C GLU A 168 -20.60 26.96 -9.01
N ARG A 169 -21.07 27.33 -10.22
CA ARG A 169 -22.27 26.77 -10.85
C ARG A 169 -22.24 25.25 -11.09
N ALA A 170 -21.08 24.62 -10.99
CA ALA A 170 -20.85 23.21 -11.24
C ALA A 170 -20.41 22.45 -9.99
N TYR A 171 -20.45 23.08 -8.80
CA TYR A 171 -20.17 22.41 -7.54
C TYR A 171 -21.24 21.38 -7.20
N GLU A 172 -20.81 20.29 -6.57
CA GLU A 172 -21.73 19.32 -5.99
C GLU A 172 -22.38 19.91 -4.72
N GLU A 173 -23.58 19.42 -4.38
CA GLU A 173 -24.34 19.92 -3.24
C GLU A 173 -23.56 19.75 -1.93
N GLY A 174 -23.29 20.86 -1.22
CA GLY A 174 -22.50 20.88 0.01
C GLY A 174 -21.00 21.16 -0.17
N SER A 175 -20.50 21.30 -1.41
CA SER A 175 -19.14 21.75 -1.69
C SER A 175 -19.02 23.28 -1.62
N ILE A 176 -18.03 23.78 -0.89
CA ILE A 176 -17.68 25.22 -0.82
C ILE A 176 -16.75 25.58 -1.97
N ARG A 177 -15.81 24.68 -2.30
CA ARG A 177 -14.86 24.80 -3.41
C ARG A 177 -14.54 23.44 -4.00
N GLU A 178 -14.27 23.41 -5.31
CA GLU A 178 -13.85 22.21 -6.00
C GLU A 178 -12.71 22.49 -6.98
N TRP A 179 -11.80 21.53 -7.09
CA TRP A 179 -10.74 21.49 -8.08
C TRP A 179 -10.80 20.17 -8.83
N PHE A 180 -10.55 20.22 -10.14
CA PHE A 180 -10.54 19.06 -11.01
C PHE A 180 -9.17 18.86 -11.65
N SER A 181 -8.68 17.63 -11.65
CA SER A 181 -7.49 17.25 -12.41
C SER A 181 -7.87 16.39 -13.60
N ASN A 182 -7.51 16.85 -14.81
CA ASN A 182 -7.62 16.07 -16.04
C ASN A 182 -6.68 14.86 -16.03
N GLU A 183 -5.56 14.93 -15.30
CA GLU A 183 -4.55 13.87 -15.24
C GLU A 183 -5.05 12.67 -14.43
N TYR A 184 -5.80 12.94 -13.36
CA TYR A 184 -6.31 11.90 -12.46
C TYR A 184 -7.81 11.60 -12.65
N GLU A 185 -8.51 12.37 -13.49
CA GLU A 185 -9.98 12.35 -13.67
C GLU A 185 -10.73 12.42 -12.32
N GLN A 186 -10.22 13.24 -11.41
CA GLN A 186 -10.67 13.31 -10.01
C GLN A 186 -10.97 14.74 -9.56
N TYR A 187 -11.79 14.84 -8.50
CA TYR A 187 -12.15 16.09 -7.84
C TYR A 187 -11.57 16.14 -6.42
N ILE A 188 -10.99 17.28 -6.06
CA ILE A 188 -10.77 17.66 -4.66
C ILE A 188 -11.88 18.63 -4.28
N ARG A 189 -12.54 18.36 -3.15
CA ARG A 189 -13.67 19.14 -2.66
C ARG A 189 -13.39 19.63 -1.26
N LEU A 190 -13.64 20.91 -1.05
CA LEU A 190 -13.62 21.52 0.27
C LEU A 190 -15.06 21.62 0.77
N THR A 191 -15.39 20.87 1.80
CA THR A 191 -16.73 20.83 2.42
C THR A 191 -16.82 21.65 3.70
N GLU A 192 -15.68 22.03 4.28
CA GLU A 192 -15.58 22.78 5.54
C GLU A 192 -14.99 24.18 5.28
N MET A 193 -15.48 25.19 6.01
CA MET A 193 -14.93 26.54 5.95
C MET A 193 -13.63 26.61 6.73
N ILE A 194 -12.51 26.44 6.04
CA ILE A 194 -11.16 26.56 6.63
C ILE A 194 -10.56 27.96 6.47
N PHE A 195 -11.19 28.86 5.73
CA PHE A 195 -10.73 30.23 5.48
C PHE A 195 -11.72 31.25 6.07
N ASP A 196 -11.20 32.36 6.60
CA ASP A 196 -12.00 33.48 7.10
C ASP A 196 -12.56 34.36 5.97
N GLU A 197 -13.37 35.36 6.33
CA GLU A 197 -13.95 36.32 5.37
C GLU A 197 -12.88 37.14 4.63
N GLU A 198 -11.64 37.16 5.13
CA GLU A 198 -10.47 37.80 4.50
C GLU A 198 -9.61 36.79 3.70
N SER A 199 -10.11 35.58 3.46
CA SER A 199 -9.44 34.48 2.75
C SER A 199 -8.13 33.99 3.41
N ARG A 200 -7.98 34.15 4.72
CA ARG A 200 -6.85 33.63 5.52
C ARG A 200 -7.24 32.33 6.21
N LEU A 201 -6.28 31.42 6.34
CA LEU A 201 -6.48 30.13 7.00
C LEU A 201 -6.87 30.35 8.48
N GLN A 202 -8.00 29.77 8.88
CA GLN A 202 -8.49 29.82 10.25
C GLN A 202 -7.74 28.82 11.14
N LEU A 203 -7.69 29.13 12.45
CA LEU A 203 -7.17 28.20 13.43
C LEU A 203 -8.16 27.05 13.60
N TYR A 204 -7.74 25.85 13.25
CA TYR A 204 -8.53 24.65 13.49
C TYR A 204 -8.50 24.31 14.98
N THR A 205 -9.66 24.44 15.62
CA THR A 205 -9.93 23.87 16.95
C THR A 205 -10.86 22.70 16.69
N GLU A 206 -10.49 21.48 17.09
CA GLU A 206 -11.26 20.23 16.87
C GLU A 206 -12.60 20.17 17.64
N ASP A 207 -13.24 21.31 17.92
CA ASP A 207 -14.43 21.41 18.78
C ASP A 207 -15.72 21.86 18.05
N GLU A 208 -15.83 21.71 16.72
CA GLU A 208 -17.13 21.74 15.99
C GLU A 208 -17.22 20.69 14.87
#